data_AF-A0A2P2LT47-F1
#
_entry.id   AF-A0A2P2LT47-F1
#
_cell.length_a   1.000
_cell.length_b   1.000
_cell.length_c   1.000
_cell.angle_alpha   90.00
_cell.angle_beta   90.00
_cell.angle_gamma   90.00
#
_symmetry.space_group_name_H-M   'P 1'
#
loop_
_entity.id
_entity.type
_entity.pdbx_description
1 polymer ?
#
loop_
_entity_poly.entity_id
_entity_poly.type
_entity_poly.pdbx_seq_one_letter_code
_entity_poly.pdbx_strand_id
1 'polypeptide(L)'
;MKQHDKLTLVFCGVWMVTLLYGEMFAYWVPSLWACSWPHHHHHRSRYSISSSETNGAMYPRDYKKVAVLTDPQLMDSTSLHLPSKSLALEIAQFYTDLYMRRAFFASILPFRPDVIVFLGDYFDGGPYLSDEEWQESLQRFRHIFGLNEAEGLADIQVYFIPGNHDVGYENVYFHKPENGLLRTS
;
A
#
# COMPACT_ATOMS: atom_id res chain seq x y z
N MET A 1 8.60 46.55 18.35
CA MET A 1 9.18 45.28 17.88
C MET A 1 9.69 44.47 19.05
N LYS A 2 8.91 43.61 19.74
CA LYS A 2 9.53 42.54 20.56
C LYS A 2 8.59 41.34 20.76
N GLN A 3 7.34 41.54 21.19
CA GLN A 3 6.52 40.39 21.62
C GLN A 3 5.90 39.61 20.45
N HIS A 4 5.32 40.30 19.48
CA HIS A 4 4.79 39.66 18.27
C HIS A 4 5.89 38.99 17.44
N ASP A 5 7.05 39.65 17.29
CA ASP A 5 8.19 39.10 16.55
C ASP A 5 8.74 37.82 17.21
N LYS A 6 8.84 37.80 18.55
CA LYS A 6 9.22 36.60 19.31
C LYS A 6 8.21 35.47 19.15
N LEU A 7 6.91 35.80 19.20
CA LEU A 7 5.85 34.81 19.07
C LEU A 7 5.83 34.20 17.66
N THR A 8 6.01 35.02 16.62
CA THR A 8 6.13 34.56 15.23
C THR A 8 7.31 33.62 15.06
N LEU A 9 8.49 33.96 15.60
CA LEU A 9 9.67 33.08 15.54
C LEU A 9 9.43 31.73 16.24
N VAL A 10 8.72 31.73 17.38
CA VAL A 10 8.33 30.48 18.06
C VAL A 10 7.41 29.65 17.17
N PHE A 11 6.37 30.24 16.59
CA PHE A 11 5.46 29.50 15.70
C PHE A 11 6.16 28.97 14.45
N CYS A 12 7.02 29.76 13.82
CA CYS A 12 7.85 29.30 12.70
C CYS A 12 8.76 28.14 13.12
N GLY A 13 9.40 28.23 14.29
CA GLY A 13 10.22 27.15 14.84
C GLY A 13 9.43 25.87 15.08
N VAL A 14 8.28 25.96 15.73
CA VAL A 14 7.37 24.82 15.98
C VAL A 14 6.91 24.21 14.66
N TRP A 15 6.57 25.02 13.66
CA TRP A 15 6.15 24.56 12.34
C TRP A 15 7.27 23.81 11.61
N MET A 16 8.49 24.38 11.60
CA MET A 16 9.67 23.74 11.02
C MET A 16 9.99 22.40 11.70
N VAL A 17 9.92 22.34 13.03
CA VAL A 17 10.15 21.10 13.79
C VAL A 17 9.07 20.06 13.48
N THR A 18 7.81 20.48 13.40
CA THR A 18 6.68 19.59 13.06
C THR A 18 6.84 19.01 11.67
N LEU A 19 7.20 19.83 10.68
CA LEU A 19 7.48 19.37 9.32
C LEU A 19 8.66 18.41 9.27
N LEU A 20 9.77 18.75 9.93
CA LEU A 20 10.95 17.88 9.98
C LEU A 20 10.61 16.53 10.60
N TYR A 21 9.81 16.53 11.66
CA TYR A 21 9.35 15.31 12.30
C TYR A 21 8.45 14.48 11.38
N GLY A 22 7.44 15.09 10.77
CA GLY A 22 6.49 14.40 9.89
C GLY A 22 7.11 13.87 8.59
N GLU A 23 8.02 14.63 7.98
CA GLU A 23 8.60 14.27 6.68
C GLU A 23 9.77 13.29 6.78
N MET A 24 10.54 13.32 7.88
CA MET A 24 11.75 12.51 8.02
C MET A 24 11.62 11.49 9.14
N PHE A 25 11.42 11.96 10.38
CA PHE A 25 11.48 11.08 11.55
C PHE A 25 10.33 10.06 11.60
N ALA A 26 9.12 10.44 11.17
CA ALA A 26 7.96 9.56 11.18
C ALA A 26 8.16 8.28 10.32
N TYR A 27 8.96 8.35 9.26
CA TYR A 27 9.27 7.20 8.39
C TYR A 27 10.55 6.46 8.81
N TRP A 28 11.52 7.18 9.38
CA TRP A 28 12.81 6.58 9.76
C TRP A 28 12.77 5.86 11.11
N VAL A 29 12.05 6.40 12.10
CA VAL A 29 12.01 5.81 13.44
C VAL A 29 11.39 4.40 13.44
N PRO A 30 10.26 4.14 12.76
CA PRO A 30 9.66 2.80 12.74
C PRO A 30 10.53 1.75 12.06
N SER A 31 11.30 2.10 11.02
CA SER A 31 12.18 1.14 10.34
C SER A 31 13.39 0.75 11.19
N LEU A 32 13.87 1.66 12.06
CA LEU A 32 14.95 1.38 13.02
C LEU A 32 14.50 0.50 14.20
N TRP A 33 13.21 0.51 14.52
CA TRP A 33 12.61 -0.22 15.65
C TRP A 33 11.62 -1.29 15.18
N ALA A 34 11.69 -1.69 13.91
CA ALA A 34 10.71 -2.57 13.31
C ALA A 34 10.57 -3.85 14.14
N CYS A 35 9.33 -4.13 14.55
CA CYS A 35 9.01 -5.34 15.29
C CYS A 35 9.39 -6.57 14.45
N SER A 36 9.96 -7.58 15.06
CA SER A 36 10.07 -8.89 14.40
C SER A 36 8.69 -9.53 14.29
N TRP A 37 8.47 -10.33 13.24
CA TRP A 37 7.30 -11.20 13.18
C TRP A 37 7.14 -12.02 14.47
N PRO A 38 5.91 -12.25 14.95
CA PRO A 38 5.67 -13.10 16.10
C PRO A 38 6.24 -14.49 15.80
N HIS A 39 7.24 -14.90 16.57
CA HIS A 39 7.84 -16.22 16.41
C HIS A 39 6.88 -17.24 17.03
N HIS A 40 6.29 -18.11 16.21
CA HIS A 40 5.54 -19.25 16.73
C HIS A 40 6.51 -20.19 17.45
N HIS A 41 6.58 -20.09 18.78
CA HIS A 41 7.21 -21.10 19.61
C HIS A 41 6.35 -22.37 19.54
N HIS A 42 6.77 -23.35 18.75
CA HIS A 42 6.16 -24.67 18.82
C HIS A 42 6.32 -25.23 20.25
N HIS A 43 5.20 -25.41 20.93
CA HIS A 43 5.13 -26.25 22.11
C HIS A 43 5.56 -27.65 21.66
N ARG A 44 6.74 -28.07 22.09
CA ARG A 44 7.31 -29.40 21.83
C ARG A 44 6.32 -30.43 22.36
N SER A 45 5.42 -30.93 21.50
CA SER A 45 4.57 -32.06 21.85
C SER A 45 5.51 -33.23 22.13
N ARG A 46 5.65 -33.53 23.43
CA ARG A 46 6.42 -34.65 23.99
C ARG A 46 5.68 -35.95 23.67
N TYR A 47 5.53 -36.28 22.40
CA TYR A 47 5.29 -37.67 22.01
C TYR A 47 6.62 -38.26 21.54
N SER A 48 7.48 -38.52 22.52
CA SER A 48 8.68 -39.33 22.36
C SER A 48 8.26 -40.78 22.14
N ILE A 49 8.01 -41.16 20.88
CA ILE A 49 8.17 -42.56 20.49
C ILE A 49 9.68 -42.79 20.33
N SER A 50 10.20 -43.62 21.22
CA SER A 50 11.53 -44.18 21.18
C SER A 50 11.68 -45.06 19.93
N SER A 51 12.51 -44.64 18.98
CA SER A 51 13.18 -45.55 18.06
C SER A 51 14.42 -44.88 17.46
N SER A 52 15.56 -45.32 17.98
CA SER A 52 16.87 -45.52 17.35
C SER A 52 17.17 -44.81 16.01
N GLU A 53 18.25 -44.03 16.04
CA GLU A 53 19.15 -43.65 14.94
C GLU A 53 18.59 -43.67 13.51
N THR A 54 18.21 -42.48 13.01
CA THR A 54 18.46 -42.10 11.61
C THR A 54 18.52 -40.57 11.52
N ASN A 55 19.61 -40.06 10.94
CA ASN A 55 19.78 -38.75 10.30
C ASN A 55 18.83 -37.65 10.81
N GLY A 56 19.34 -36.81 11.70
CA GLY A 56 18.67 -35.59 12.14
C GLY A 56 18.51 -34.60 11.00
N ALA A 57 17.58 -34.87 10.09
CA ALA A 57 17.00 -33.88 9.22
C ALA A 57 16.22 -32.92 10.13
N MET A 58 16.90 -31.87 10.55
CA MET A 58 16.29 -30.69 11.12
C MET A 58 15.33 -30.17 10.06
N TYR A 59 14.03 -30.48 10.19
CA TYR A 59 13.01 -29.92 9.33
C TYR A 59 13.16 -28.39 9.40
N PRO A 60 13.50 -27.71 8.28
CA PRO A 60 13.61 -26.27 8.28
C PRO A 60 12.26 -25.71 8.70
N ARG A 61 12.29 -24.63 9.49
CA ARG A 61 11.08 -23.88 9.83
C ARG A 61 10.47 -23.30 8.55
N ASP A 62 9.52 -24.00 7.94
CA ASP A 62 8.94 -23.62 6.65
C ASP A 62 7.66 -22.80 6.88
N TYR A 63 7.84 -21.55 7.33
CA TYR A 63 6.76 -20.56 7.34
C TYR A 63 7.10 -19.45 6.36
N LYS A 64 6.10 -18.98 5.63
CA LYS A 64 6.21 -17.85 4.70
C LYS A 64 5.58 -16.62 5.31
N LYS A 65 6.29 -15.50 5.24
CA LYS A 65 5.79 -14.18 5.65
C LYS A 65 5.09 -13.55 4.46
N VAL A 66 3.80 -13.30 4.63
CA VAL A 66 2.97 -12.69 3.59
C VAL A 66 2.59 -11.29 4.06
N ALA A 67 2.95 -10.27 3.29
CA ALA A 67 2.42 -8.93 3.44
C ALA A 67 1.22 -8.76 2.50
N VAL A 68 0.10 -8.29 3.05
CA VAL A 68 -1.11 -8.01 2.28
C VAL A 68 -1.31 -6.51 2.26
N LEU A 69 -1.38 -5.94 1.06
CA LEU A 69 -1.68 -4.54 0.82
C LEU A 69 -3.06 -4.45 0.18
N THR A 70 -3.93 -3.61 0.71
CA THR A 70 -5.29 -3.43 0.22
C THR A 70 -5.53 -1.97 -0.08
N ASP A 71 -6.42 -1.70 -1.03
CA ASP A 71 -6.95 -0.36 -1.33
C ASP A 71 -5.89 0.75 -1.48
N PRO A 72 -4.83 0.59 -2.31
CA PRO A 72 -3.92 1.70 -2.58
C PRO A 72 -4.61 2.95 -3.13
N GLN A 73 -5.71 2.77 -3.89
CA GLN A 73 -6.55 3.82 -4.47
C GLN A 73 -5.72 4.96 -5.09
N LEU A 74 -4.90 4.60 -6.09
CA LEU A 74 -4.02 5.54 -6.75
C LEU A 74 -4.84 6.69 -7.35
N MET A 75 -4.50 7.90 -6.90
CA MET A 75 -5.23 9.10 -7.26
C MET A 75 -5.03 9.48 -8.72
N ASP A 76 -6.14 9.76 -9.39
CA ASP A 76 -6.21 10.15 -10.79
C ASP A 76 -7.15 11.36 -10.99
N SER A 77 -7.46 11.70 -12.25
CA SER A 77 -8.36 12.81 -12.60
C SER A 77 -9.80 12.61 -12.11
N THR A 78 -10.23 11.35 -11.93
CA THR A 78 -11.57 10.99 -11.45
C THR A 78 -11.72 11.25 -9.95
N SER A 79 -10.64 11.11 -9.17
CA SER A 79 -10.65 11.27 -7.71
C SER A 79 -11.07 12.67 -7.23
N LEU A 80 -10.57 13.72 -7.88
CA LEU A 80 -10.86 15.12 -7.48
C LEU A 80 -11.80 15.87 -8.42
N HIS A 81 -12.35 15.22 -9.46
CA HIS A 81 -13.11 15.89 -10.53
C HIS A 81 -12.40 17.15 -11.07
N LEU A 82 -11.07 17.12 -11.09
CA LEU A 82 -10.27 18.23 -11.60
C LEU A 82 -10.07 18.06 -13.10
N PRO A 83 -9.89 19.17 -13.86
CA PRO A 83 -9.50 19.07 -15.25
C PRO A 83 -8.26 18.20 -15.38
N SER A 84 -8.30 17.23 -16.29
CA SER A 84 -7.16 16.41 -16.67
C SER A 84 -5.95 17.32 -16.95
N LYS A 85 -4.78 17.00 -16.37
CA LYS A 85 -3.51 17.77 -16.53
C LYS A 85 -3.52 19.17 -15.89
N SER A 86 -4.35 19.36 -14.87
CA SER A 86 -4.25 20.50 -13.95
C SER A 86 -2.95 20.45 -13.14
N LEU A 87 -2.25 21.58 -13.00
CA LEU A 87 -1.09 21.69 -12.10
C LEU A 87 -1.42 21.27 -10.65
N ALA A 88 -2.65 21.55 -10.20
CA ALA A 88 -3.08 21.16 -8.86
C ALA A 88 -3.22 19.64 -8.73
N LEU A 89 -3.71 18.98 -9.79
CA LEU A 89 -3.82 17.52 -9.84
C LEU A 89 -2.42 16.88 -9.88
N GLU A 90 -1.51 17.39 -10.71
CA GLU A 90 -0.12 16.88 -10.78
C GLU A 90 0.61 17.03 -9.43
N ILE A 91 0.46 18.17 -8.75
CA ILE A 91 1.03 18.37 -7.42
C ILE A 91 0.43 17.38 -6.42
N ALA A 92 -0.89 17.22 -6.43
CA ALA A 92 -1.55 16.30 -5.51
C ALA A 92 -1.13 14.84 -5.77
N GLN A 93 -1.05 14.42 -7.04
CA GLN A 93 -0.55 13.11 -7.45
C GLN A 93 0.90 12.91 -7.00
N PHE A 94 1.77 13.90 -7.21
CA PHE A 94 3.16 13.82 -6.79
C PHE A 94 3.32 13.58 -5.28
N TYR A 95 2.59 14.34 -4.45
CA TYR A 95 2.68 14.20 -3.00
C TYR A 95 2.07 12.89 -2.50
N THR A 96 0.95 12.45 -3.07
CA THR A 96 0.32 11.17 -2.72
C THR A 96 1.20 9.99 -3.12
N ASP A 97 1.78 10.00 -4.32
CA ASP A 97 2.72 8.97 -4.81
C ASP A 97 3.97 8.89 -3.91
N LEU A 98 4.53 10.05 -3.56
CA LEU A 98 5.69 10.13 -2.67
C LEU A 98 5.38 9.58 -1.27
N TYR A 99 4.21 9.94 -0.73
CA TYR A 99 3.75 9.45 0.57
C TYR A 99 3.59 7.93 0.56
N MET A 100 2.87 7.39 -0.43
CA MET A 100 2.64 5.93 -0.56
C MET A 100 3.94 5.17 -0.70
N ARG A 101 4.86 5.66 -1.54
CA ARG A 101 6.19 5.05 -1.72
C ARG A 101 6.94 5.01 -0.40
N ARG A 102 7.03 6.14 0.31
CA ARG A 102 7.71 6.19 1.61
C ARG A 102 7.06 5.26 2.63
N ALA A 103 5.74 5.24 2.71
CA ALA A 103 5.00 4.40 3.63
C ALA A 103 5.26 2.91 3.34
N PHE A 104 5.18 2.48 2.08
CA PHE A 104 5.45 1.10 1.68
C PHE A 104 6.88 0.66 2.04
N PHE A 105 7.88 1.44 1.63
CA PHE A 105 9.29 1.10 1.87
C PHE A 105 9.65 1.15 3.36
N ALA A 106 9.04 2.03 4.14
CA ALA A 106 9.32 2.16 5.57
C ALA A 106 8.56 1.15 6.45
N SER A 107 7.37 0.70 6.03
CA SER A 107 6.50 -0.15 6.85
C SER A 107 6.49 -1.62 6.44
N ILE A 108 6.70 -1.94 5.15
CA ILE A 108 6.58 -3.32 4.65
C ILE A 108 7.94 -3.97 4.47
N LEU A 109 8.87 -3.32 3.76
CA LEU A 109 10.16 -3.93 3.43
C LEU A 109 11.04 -4.28 4.64
N PRO A 110 11.07 -3.54 5.76
CA PRO A 110 11.87 -3.91 6.92
C PRO A 110 11.46 -5.26 7.55
N PHE A 111 10.21 -5.68 7.36
CA PHE A 111 9.72 -6.98 7.82
C PHE A 111 10.22 -8.14 6.95
N ARG A 112 10.85 -7.87 5.81
CA ARG A 112 11.37 -8.85 4.84
C ARG A 112 10.32 -9.95 4.53
N PRO A 113 9.17 -9.57 3.95
CA PRO A 113 8.17 -10.55 3.53
C PRO A 113 8.75 -11.45 2.43
N ASP A 114 8.30 -12.70 2.39
CA ASP A 114 8.60 -13.62 1.28
C ASP A 114 7.65 -13.41 0.10
N VAL A 115 6.43 -12.92 0.40
CA VAL A 115 5.35 -12.71 -0.56
C VAL A 115 4.64 -11.40 -0.24
N ILE A 116 4.31 -10.64 -1.28
CA ILE A 116 3.42 -9.48 -1.22
C ILE A 116 2.16 -9.78 -2.04
N VAL A 117 0.99 -9.52 -1.47
CA VAL A 117 -0.30 -9.65 -2.15
C VAL A 117 -0.97 -8.29 -2.18
N PHE A 118 -1.19 -7.74 -3.38
CA PHE A 118 -2.04 -6.58 -3.60
C PHE A 118 -3.48 -7.04 -3.79
N LEU A 119 -4.34 -6.68 -2.84
CA LEU A 119 -5.72 -7.10 -2.75
C LEU A 119 -6.64 -5.91 -3.02
N GLY A 120 -6.88 -5.68 -4.31
CA GLY A 120 -7.91 -4.81 -4.86
C GLY A 120 -7.68 -3.31 -4.74
N ASP A 121 -8.54 -2.61 -5.48
CA ASP A 121 -8.71 -1.16 -5.53
C ASP A 121 -7.39 -0.41 -5.69
N TYR A 122 -6.66 -0.78 -6.74
CA TYR A 122 -5.37 -0.19 -7.08
C TYR A 122 -5.52 1.23 -7.60
N PHE A 123 -6.59 1.47 -8.35
CA PHE A 123 -6.92 2.74 -8.97
C PHE A 123 -8.29 3.21 -8.48
N ASP A 124 -8.47 4.51 -8.32
CA ASP A 124 -9.76 5.08 -7.90
C ASP A 124 -10.78 5.07 -9.05
N GLY A 125 -10.33 5.43 -10.26
CA GLY A 125 -11.15 5.59 -11.46
C GLY A 125 -10.98 4.54 -12.54
N GLY A 126 -10.45 3.36 -12.22
CA GLY A 126 -9.94 2.41 -13.21
C GLY A 126 -10.75 2.22 -14.51
N PRO A 127 -12.05 1.90 -14.43
CA PRO A 127 -12.94 1.68 -15.58
C PRO A 127 -13.26 2.93 -16.40
N TYR A 128 -13.01 4.10 -15.85
CA TYR A 128 -13.29 5.39 -16.46
C TYR A 128 -12.06 6.02 -17.12
N LEU A 129 -10.88 5.42 -16.94
CA LEU A 129 -9.63 5.85 -17.57
C LEU A 129 -9.58 5.39 -19.03
N SER A 130 -9.01 6.23 -19.90
CA SER A 130 -8.58 5.81 -21.24
C SER A 130 -7.44 4.79 -21.16
N ASP A 131 -7.20 4.05 -22.25
CA ASP A 131 -6.10 3.07 -22.31
C ASP A 131 -4.75 3.74 -21.99
N GLU A 132 -4.51 4.96 -22.49
CA GLU A 132 -3.31 5.73 -22.20
C GLU A 132 -3.21 6.11 -20.71
N GLU A 133 -4.27 6.66 -20.12
CA GLU A 133 -4.29 7.05 -18.70
C GLU A 133 -4.14 5.85 -17.78
N TRP A 134 -4.73 4.71 -18.15
CA TRP A 134 -4.56 3.45 -17.43
C TRP A 134 -3.11 2.97 -17.47
N GLN A 135 -2.43 3.02 -18.62
CA GLN A 135 -1.02 2.67 -18.72
C GLN A 135 -0.13 3.62 -17.91
N GLU A 136 -0.40 4.92 -17.92
CA GLU A 136 0.31 5.91 -17.10
C GLU A 136 0.12 5.61 -15.61
N SER A 137 -1.11 5.36 -15.16
CA SER A 137 -1.42 4.97 -13.78
C SER A 137 -0.74 3.65 -13.38
N LEU A 138 -0.71 2.66 -14.26
CA LEU A 138 0.00 1.39 -14.01
C LEU A 138 1.51 1.60 -13.87
N GLN A 139 2.12 2.46 -14.68
CA GLN A 139 3.53 2.81 -14.56
C GLN A 139 3.83 3.54 -13.25
N ARG A 140 2.98 4.49 -12.86
CA ARG A 140 3.05 5.17 -11.56
C ARG A 140 2.96 4.17 -10.42
N PHE A 141 1.96 3.29 -10.44
CA PHE A 141 1.79 2.23 -9.46
C PHE A 141 3.04 1.35 -9.32
N ARG A 142 3.59 0.87 -10.44
CA ARG A 142 4.83 0.07 -10.45
C ARG A 142 6.01 0.83 -9.87
N HIS A 143 6.13 2.12 -10.19
CA HIS A 143 7.16 2.98 -9.63
C HIS A 143 6.98 3.17 -8.12
N ILE A 144 5.77 3.48 -7.63
CA ILE A 144 5.49 3.72 -6.20
C ILE A 144 5.88 2.50 -5.37
N PHE A 145 5.49 1.31 -5.81
CA PHE A 145 5.72 0.05 -5.09
C PHE A 145 7.03 -0.67 -5.47
N GLY A 146 7.92 -0.05 -6.25
CA GLY A 146 9.22 -0.61 -6.60
C GLY A 146 9.16 -1.92 -7.40
N LEU A 147 8.07 -2.15 -8.13
CA LEU A 147 7.82 -3.38 -8.89
C LEU A 147 8.64 -3.47 -10.18
N ASN A 148 9.42 -2.44 -10.50
CA ASN A 148 10.35 -2.47 -11.61
C ASN A 148 11.57 -3.33 -11.25
N GLU A 149 12.07 -4.12 -12.19
CA GLU A 149 13.13 -5.13 -12.00
C GLU A 149 14.41 -4.59 -11.32
N ALA A 150 14.65 -3.28 -11.38
CA ALA A 150 15.82 -2.62 -10.83
C ALA A 150 15.73 -2.24 -9.32
N GLU A 151 14.55 -2.25 -8.69
CA GLU A 151 14.34 -1.61 -7.37
C GLU A 151 14.29 -2.55 -6.15
N GLY A 152 14.84 -3.77 -6.26
CA GLY A 152 15.17 -4.58 -5.08
C GLY A 152 14.05 -5.47 -4.54
N LEU A 153 12.95 -5.62 -5.27
CA LEU A 153 11.90 -6.62 -5.02
C LEU A 153 12.13 -7.96 -5.74
N ALA A 154 13.27 -8.14 -6.42
CA ALA A 154 13.56 -9.30 -7.27
C ALA A 154 13.40 -10.67 -6.57
N ASP A 155 13.61 -10.72 -5.26
CA ASP A 155 13.50 -11.96 -4.46
C ASP A 155 12.12 -12.16 -3.81
N ILE A 156 11.19 -11.20 -3.96
CA ILE A 156 9.87 -11.22 -3.32
C ILE A 156 8.80 -11.55 -4.36
N GLN A 157 7.99 -12.57 -4.11
CA GLN A 157 6.88 -12.90 -5.00
C GLN A 157 5.74 -11.91 -4.83
N VAL A 158 5.24 -11.34 -5.93
CA VAL A 158 4.14 -10.36 -5.90
C VAL A 158 2.92 -10.93 -6.62
N TYR A 159 1.77 -10.90 -5.95
CA TYR A 159 0.48 -11.33 -6.50
C TYR A 159 -0.53 -10.19 -6.53
N PHE A 160 -1.44 -10.23 -7.50
CA PHE A 160 -2.47 -9.21 -7.72
C PHE A 160 -3.84 -9.87 -7.79
N ILE A 161 -4.78 -9.36 -6.98
CA ILE A 161 -6.20 -9.69 -7.01
C ILE A 161 -6.96 -8.36 -7.23
N PRO A 162 -7.70 -8.18 -8.33
CA PRO A 162 -8.38 -6.92 -8.63
C PRO A 162 -9.59 -6.70 -7.70
N GLY A 163 -9.88 -5.43 -7.41
CA GLY A 163 -11.04 -4.96 -6.64
C GLY A 163 -12.15 -4.41 -7.53
N ASN A 164 -13.22 -3.89 -6.93
CA ASN A 164 -14.36 -3.36 -7.68
C ASN A 164 -14.02 -2.09 -8.45
N HIS A 165 -13.12 -1.26 -7.92
CA HIS A 165 -12.64 -0.06 -8.60
C HIS A 165 -11.65 -0.36 -9.73
N ASP A 166 -11.11 -1.58 -9.83
CA ASP A 166 -10.20 -1.95 -10.92
C ASP A 166 -10.97 -2.51 -12.13
N VAL A 167 -12.03 -3.30 -11.89
CA VAL A 167 -12.83 -3.94 -12.97
C VAL A 167 -14.15 -3.24 -13.25
N GLY A 168 -14.61 -2.35 -12.37
CA GLY A 168 -15.82 -1.54 -12.57
C GLY A 168 -17.13 -2.23 -12.27
N TYR A 169 -17.15 -3.06 -11.21
CA TYR A 169 -18.38 -3.75 -10.78
C TYR A 169 -19.54 -2.78 -10.45
N GLU A 170 -19.25 -1.53 -10.10
CA GLU A 170 -20.26 -0.51 -9.81
C GLU A 170 -21.12 -0.18 -11.04
N ASN A 171 -20.56 -0.17 -12.25
CA ASN A 171 -21.31 0.16 -13.48
C ASN A 171 -22.24 -0.95 -13.95
N VAL A 172 -22.01 -2.20 -13.55
CA VAL A 172 -22.82 -3.35 -14.01
C VAL A 172 -24.20 -3.38 -13.32
N TYR A 173 -24.38 -2.71 -12.18
CA TYR A 173 -25.66 -2.66 -11.45
C TYR A 173 -26.47 -1.36 -11.60
N PHE A 174 -25.90 -0.29 -12.19
CA PHE A 174 -26.66 0.94 -12.48
C PHE A 174 -27.57 0.81 -13.72
N HIS A 175 -27.46 -0.28 -14.49
CA HIS A 175 -28.50 -0.70 -15.42
C HIS A 175 -29.57 -1.56 -14.72
N LYS A 176 -30.34 -0.96 -13.81
CA LYS A 176 -31.64 -1.51 -13.43
C LYS A 176 -32.66 -1.19 -14.54
N PRO A 177 -33.49 -2.15 -14.95
CA PRO A 177 -34.45 -1.97 -16.03
C PRO A 177 -35.56 -1.02 -15.59
N GLU A 178 -35.74 0.09 -16.32
CA GLU A 178 -37.04 0.72 -16.40
C GLU A 178 -38.01 -0.30 -17.01
N ASN A 179 -39.15 -0.54 -16.34
CA ASN A 179 -40.25 -1.46 -16.69
C ASN A 179 -40.23 -2.85 -16.03
N GLY A 180 -40.38 -2.87 -14.70
CA GLY A 180 -40.86 -4.03 -13.94
C GLY A 180 -42.21 -3.73 -13.27
N LEU A 181 -43.24 -3.45 -14.07
CA LEU A 181 -44.61 -3.19 -13.61
C LEU A 181 -45.21 -4.50 -13.08
N LEU A 182 -45.04 -4.78 -11.79
CA LEU A 182 -45.75 -5.86 -11.10
C LEU A 182 -47.22 -5.43 -10.90
N ARG A 183 -48.03 -5.71 -11.93
CA ARG A 183 -49.47 -5.91 -11.78
C ARG A 183 -49.65 -7.31 -11.17
N THR A 184 -50.07 -7.38 -9.91
CA THR A 184 -50.70 -8.57 -9.36
C THR A 184 -52.18 -8.30 -9.20
N SER A 185 -52.98 -9.18 -9.81
CA SER A 185 -54.42 -9.40 -9.65
C SER A 185 -54.83 -9.61 -8.20
#